data_AF-J5KQ69-F1
#
_entry.id   AF-J5KQ69-F1
#
_cell.length_a   1.000
_cell.length_b   1.000
_cell.length_c   1.000
_cell.angle_alpha   90.00
_cell.angle_beta   90.00
_cell.angle_gamma   90.00
#
_symmetry.space_group_name_H-M   'P 1'
#
loop_
_entity.id
_entity.type
_entity.pdbx_description
1 polymer ?
#
loop_
_entity_poly.entity_id
_entity_poly.type
_entity_poly.pdbx_seq_one_letter_code
_entity_poly.pdbx_strand_id
1 'polypeptide(L)'
;MQKNYYNKGEANIILAGIRSWAYSNRDTVSNTTLDRIEKFINTELSAEDREKVRLSDFDKWSFQYWINKKMGDTKGYARLLEIDVDISKLDDVIRGEEKEEI
;
A
#
# COMPACT_ATOMS: atom_id res chain seq x y z
N MET A 1 -2.15 -10.12 -20.83
CA MET A 1 -2.09 -11.29 -19.92
C MET A 1 -2.65 -10.81 -18.59
N GLN A 2 -3.69 -11.44 -18.04
CA GLN A 2 -4.25 -11.04 -16.76
C GLN A 2 -3.23 -11.38 -15.67
N LYS A 3 -2.48 -10.38 -15.19
CA LYS A 3 -1.52 -10.53 -14.09
C LYS A 3 -2.33 -10.50 -12.80
N ASN A 4 -2.41 -11.63 -12.10
CA ASN A 4 -3.07 -11.70 -10.81
C ASN A 4 -2.12 -12.35 -9.79
N TYR A 5 -1.78 -11.62 -8.73
CA TYR A 5 -0.84 -12.05 -7.69
C TYR A 5 -1.52 -12.85 -6.56
N TYR A 6 -2.85 -12.92 -6.55
CA TYR A 6 -3.71 -13.52 -5.52
C TYR A 6 -3.34 -14.96 -5.13
N ASN A 7 -2.68 -15.71 -6.01
CA ASN A 7 -2.28 -17.10 -5.76
C ASN A 7 -0.90 -17.27 -5.09
N LYS A 8 -0.15 -16.19 -4.80
CA LYS A 8 1.22 -16.28 -4.23
C LYS A 8 1.28 -16.50 -2.72
N GLY A 9 0.16 -16.83 -2.04
CA GLY A 9 0.08 -17.07 -0.59
C GLY A 9 0.26 -15.80 0.25
N GLU A 10 1.37 -15.09 0.07
CA GLU A 10 1.71 -13.81 0.71
C GLU A 10 0.73 -12.69 0.32
N ALA A 11 0.26 -12.69 -0.93
CA ALA A 11 -0.71 -11.74 -1.44
C ALA A 11 -2.01 -11.72 -0.62
N ASN A 12 -2.53 -12.89 -0.24
CA ASN A 12 -3.76 -12.97 0.58
C ASN A 12 -3.57 -12.39 1.98
N ILE A 13 -2.37 -12.50 2.53
CA ILE A 13 -2.06 -11.95 3.86
C ILE A 13 -1.92 -10.43 3.78
N ILE A 14 -1.32 -9.92 2.72
CA ILE A 14 -1.27 -8.48 2.44
C ILE A 14 -2.69 -7.93 2.28
N LEU A 15 -3.53 -8.54 1.45
CA LEU A 15 -4.93 -8.13 1.27
C LEU A 15 -5.73 -8.17 2.58
N ALA A 16 -5.53 -9.18 3.42
CA ALA A 16 -6.16 -9.24 4.73
C ALA A 16 -5.69 -8.10 5.64
N GLY A 17 -4.39 -7.77 5.62
CA GLY A 17 -3.83 -6.63 6.35
C GLY A 17 -4.38 -5.29 5.88
N ILE A 18 -4.47 -5.08 4.57
CA ILE A 18 -5.05 -3.88 3.96
C ILE A 18 -6.52 -3.72 4.34
N ARG A 19 -7.31 -4.79 4.23
CA ARG A 19 -8.72 -4.78 4.64
C ARG A 19 -8.88 -4.48 6.12
N SER A 20 -8.10 -5.13 6.97
CA SER A 20 -8.12 -4.86 8.41
C SER A 20 -7.90 -3.38 8.70
N TRP A 21 -6.96 -2.74 7.98
CA TRP A 21 -6.68 -1.32 8.11
C TRP A 21 -7.82 -0.42 7.63
N ALA A 22 -8.52 -0.78 6.56
CA ALA A 22 -9.67 -0.02 6.07
C ALA A 22 -10.85 -0.02 7.07
N TYR A 23 -10.98 -1.08 7.88
CA TYR A 23 -12.08 -1.25 8.85
C TYR A 23 -11.75 -0.80 10.28
N SER A 24 -10.49 -0.91 10.71
CA SER A 24 -10.04 -0.22 11.93
C SER A 24 -9.94 1.26 11.62
N ASN A 25 -10.37 2.16 12.52
CA ASN A 25 -9.91 3.56 12.49
C ASN A 25 -8.43 3.56 12.08
N ARG A 26 -8.07 4.24 10.98
CA ARG A 26 -6.84 4.11 10.15
C ARG A 26 -5.50 4.22 10.92
N ASP A 27 -5.52 4.16 12.23
CA ASP A 27 -4.48 4.54 13.15
C ASP A 27 -3.32 3.53 13.22
N THR A 28 -3.47 2.23 12.90
CA THR A 28 -2.31 1.32 12.92
C THR A 28 -2.37 0.15 11.95
N VAL A 29 -1.68 0.26 10.80
CA VAL A 29 -1.12 -0.93 10.15
C VAL A 29 0.08 -1.37 10.98
N SER A 30 0.16 -2.65 11.38
CA SER A 30 1.35 -3.13 12.11
C SER A 30 2.61 -2.97 11.24
N ASN A 31 3.74 -2.60 11.85
CA ASN A 31 5.03 -2.57 11.14
C ASN A 31 5.31 -3.90 10.44
N THR A 32 4.92 -5.03 11.06
CA THR A 32 5.00 -6.36 10.45
C THR A 32 4.26 -6.45 9.11
N THR A 33 3.08 -5.85 8.99
CA THR A 33 2.34 -5.83 7.72
C THR A 33 3.03 -4.94 6.68
N LEU A 34 3.56 -3.79 7.11
CA LEU A 34 4.27 -2.86 6.22
C LEU A 34 5.59 -3.45 5.70
N ASP A 35 6.34 -4.16 6.54
CA ASP A 35 7.57 -4.85 6.13
C ASP A 35 7.28 -5.98 5.13
N ARG A 36 6.14 -6.67 5.29
CA ARG A 36 5.68 -7.68 4.33
C ARG A 36 5.26 -7.05 3.00
N ILE A 37 4.62 -5.88 3.04
CA ILE A 37 4.30 -5.09 1.85
C ILE A 37 5.58 -4.68 1.13
N GLU A 38 6.54 -4.08 1.83
CA GLU A 38 7.84 -3.68 1.26
C GLU A 38 8.55 -4.87 0.60
N LYS A 39 8.62 -6.01 1.30
CA LYS A 39 9.22 -7.23 0.77
C LYS A 39 8.50 -7.68 -0.52
N PHE A 40 7.18 -7.76 -0.49
CA PHE A 40 6.38 -8.19 -1.64
C PHE A 40 6.55 -7.25 -2.85
N ILE A 41 6.57 -5.94 -2.64
CA ILE A 41 6.84 -4.95 -3.70
C ILE A 41 8.23 -5.23 -4.29
N ASN A 42 9.23 -5.42 -3.45
CA ASN A 42 10.62 -5.56 -3.89
C ASN A 42 10.96 -6.93 -4.50
N THR A 43 10.22 -7.99 -4.18
CA THR A 43 10.51 -9.35 -4.66
C THR A 43 9.49 -9.88 -5.67
N GLU A 44 8.21 -9.57 -5.52
CA GLU A 44 7.14 -10.22 -6.29
C GLU A 44 6.57 -9.36 -7.40
N LEU A 45 6.48 -8.03 -7.20
CA LEU A 45 5.96 -7.13 -8.22
C LEU A 45 6.96 -6.95 -9.36
N SER A 46 6.45 -6.95 -10.59
CA SER A 46 7.20 -6.51 -11.77
C SER A 46 7.55 -5.01 -11.67
N ALA A 47 8.60 -4.56 -12.35
CA ALA A 47 9.01 -3.14 -12.31
C ALA A 47 7.88 -2.20 -12.76
N GLU A 48 7.08 -2.61 -13.76
CA GLU A 48 5.91 -1.87 -14.24
C GLU A 48 4.84 -1.72 -13.14
N ASP A 49 4.51 -2.81 -12.45
CA ASP A 49 3.46 -2.80 -11.43
C ASP A 49 3.93 -2.07 -10.15
N ARG A 50 5.23 -2.07 -9.86
CA ARG A 50 5.81 -1.25 -8.78
C ARG A 50 5.57 0.24 -9.00
N GLU A 51 5.68 0.71 -10.23
CA GLU A 51 5.43 2.12 -10.55
C GLU A 51 3.95 2.47 -10.39
N LYS A 52 3.05 1.57 -10.80
CA LYS A 52 1.59 1.76 -10.66
C LYS A 52 1.13 1.93 -9.21
N VAL A 53 1.81 1.30 -8.26
CA VAL A 53 1.45 1.38 -6.83
C VAL A 53 2.10 2.53 -6.08
N ARG A 54 2.85 3.42 -6.74
CA ARG A 54 3.51 4.54 -6.06
C ARG A 54 2.51 5.60 -5.59
N LEU A 55 2.86 6.25 -4.49
CA LEU A 55 2.12 7.41 -4.01
C LEU A 55 2.20 8.54 -5.03
N SER A 56 1.08 9.23 -5.23
CA SER A 56 1.08 10.48 -6.00
C SER A 56 1.84 11.57 -5.24
N ASP A 57 2.33 12.59 -5.94
CA ASP A 57 2.95 13.76 -5.30
C ASP A 57 1.99 14.45 -4.32
N PHE A 58 0.69 14.43 -4.62
CA PHE A 58 -0.34 14.96 -3.74
C PHE A 58 -0.46 14.15 -2.44
N ASP A 59 -0.49 12.81 -2.53
CA ASP A 59 -0.56 11.95 -1.35
C ASP A 59 0.71 12.08 -0.50
N LYS A 60 1.88 12.17 -1.14
CA LYS A 60 3.16 12.41 -0.45
C LYS A 60 3.11 13.71 0.35
N TRP A 61 2.66 14.78 -0.29
CA TRP A 61 2.50 16.09 0.36
C TRP A 61 1.50 16.02 1.52
N SER A 62 0.34 15.39 1.31
CA SER A 62 -0.70 15.23 2.31
C SER A 62 -0.16 14.49 3.53
N PHE A 63 0.45 13.31 3.34
CA PHE A 63 1.03 12.51 4.41
C PHE A 63 2.09 13.29 5.19
N GLN A 64 2.98 13.99 4.49
CA GLN A 64 4.00 14.83 5.13
C GLN A 64 3.37 15.95 5.96
N TYR A 65 2.28 16.56 5.48
CA TYR A 65 1.54 17.58 6.21
C TYR A 65 0.96 17.01 7.52
N TRP A 66 0.28 15.86 7.47
CA TRP A 66 -0.28 15.21 8.67
C TRP A 66 0.79 14.84 9.69
N ILE A 67 1.93 14.30 9.22
CA ILE A 67 3.11 13.98 10.06
C ILE A 67 3.62 15.23 10.77
N ASN A 68 3.84 16.32 10.01
CA ASN A 68 4.36 17.58 10.55
C ASN A 68 3.41 18.22 11.58
N LYS A 69 2.09 18.06 11.38
CA LYS A 69 1.07 18.57 12.31
C LYS A 69 0.80 17.65 13.50
N LYS A 70 1.40 16.44 13.54
CA LYS A 70 1.16 15.41 14.57
C LYS A 70 -0.33 15.13 14.78
N MET A 71 -1.09 15.15 13.69
CA MET A 71 -2.53 14.91 13.73
C MET A 71 -2.81 13.41 13.64
N GLY A 72 -3.22 12.81 14.75
CA GLY A 72 -3.47 11.36 14.85
C GLY A 72 -2.18 10.53 15.01
N ASP A 73 -2.29 9.21 14.84
CA ASP A 73 -1.12 8.34 14.75
C ASP A 73 -0.51 8.43 13.34
N THR A 74 0.65 9.09 13.25
CA THR A 74 1.30 9.39 11.98
C THR A 74 2.36 8.35 11.59
N LYS A 75 2.58 7.32 12.41
CA LYS A 75 3.60 6.28 12.15
C LYS A 75 3.31 5.51 10.86
N GLY A 76 2.04 5.17 10.63
CA GLY A 76 1.60 4.52 9.40
C GLY A 76 1.90 5.38 8.17
N TYR A 77 1.54 6.67 8.19
CA TYR A 77 1.83 7.59 7.09
C TYR A 77 3.32 7.76 6.84
N ALA A 78 4.13 7.86 7.91
CA ALA A 78 5.59 7.98 7.79
C ALA A 78 6.20 6.75 7.12
N ARG A 79 5.75 5.55 7.50
CA ARG A 79 6.24 4.31 6.89
C ARG A 79 5.76 4.13 5.45
N LEU A 80 4.54 4.56 5.13
CA LEU A 80 4.03 4.56 3.75
C LEU A 80 4.80 5.52 2.83
N LEU A 81 5.19 6.69 3.35
CA LEU A 81 6.10 7.60 2.66
C LEU A 81 7.48 6.96 2.42
N GLU A 82 8.00 6.25 3.41
CA GLU A 82 9.32 5.61 3.32
C GLU A 82 9.36 4.52 2.24
N ILE A 83 8.33 3.69 2.16
CA ILE A 83 8.23 2.62 1.16
C ILE A 83 7.64 3.08 -0.18
N ASP A 84 7.19 4.34 -0.26
CA ASP A 84 6.59 4.98 -1.44
C ASP A 84 5.44 4.15 -2.07
N VAL A 85 4.47 3.73 -1.25
CA VAL A 85 3.34 2.89 -1.73
C VAL A 85 1.97 3.45 -1.37
N ASP A 86 1.09 3.48 -2.38
CA ASP A 86 -0.35 3.58 -2.23
C ASP A 86 -0.93 2.17 -2.06
N ILE A 87 -1.41 1.90 -0.85
CA ILE A 87 -1.98 0.61 -0.47
C ILE A 87 -3.27 0.30 -1.26
N SER A 88 -4.05 1.31 -1.65
CA SER A 88 -5.29 1.09 -2.42
C SER A 88 -4.95 0.59 -3.82
N LYS A 89 -3.96 1.22 -4.46
CA LYS A 89 -3.44 0.76 -5.75
C LYS A 89 -2.77 -0.62 -5.64
N LEU A 90 -2.11 -0.91 -4.52
CA LEU A 90 -1.57 -2.24 -4.26
C LEU A 90 -2.65 -3.32 -4.16
N ASP A 91 -3.78 -3.05 -3.51
CA ASP A 91 -4.94 -3.96 -3.47
C ASP A 91 -5.47 -4.22 -4.89
N ASP A 92 -5.68 -3.16 -5.69
CA ASP A 92 -6.11 -3.23 -7.09
C ASP A 92 -5.14 -4.09 -7.95
N VAL A 93 -3.84 -3.81 -7.87
CA VAL A 93 -2.79 -4.57 -8.60
C VAL A 93 -2.74 -6.03 -8.17
N ILE A 94 -2.84 -6.33 -6.87
CA ILE A 94 -2.82 -7.73 -6.40
C ILE A 94 -4.04 -8.49 -6.92
N ARG A 95 -5.22 -7.86 -6.93
CA ARG A 95 -6.47 -8.46 -7.45
C ARG A 95 -6.50 -8.57 -8.97
N GLY A 96 -5.66 -7.81 -9.67
CA GLY A 96 -5.74 -7.66 -11.12
C GLY A 96 -6.97 -6.84 -11.55
N GLU A 97 -7.46 -5.97 -10.67
CA GLU A 97 -8.53 -5.01 -10.94
C GLU A 97 -7.87 -3.71 -11.42
N GLU A 98 -7.44 -3.65 -12.68
CA GLU A 98 -7.07 -2.37 -13.29
C GLU A 98 -8.36 -1.56 -13.47
N LYS A 99 -8.58 -0.55 -12.62
CA LYS A 99 -9.59 0.47 -12.90
C LYS A 99 -9.06 1.33 -14.04
N GLU A 100 -9.68 1.25 -15.20
CA GLU A 100 -9.51 2.27 -16.24
C GLU A 100 -9.87 3.63 -15.62
N GLU A 101 -8.91 4.55 -15.55
CA GLU A 101 -9.23 5.95 -15.25
C GLU A 101 -10.10 6.47 -16.41
N ILE A 102 -11.37 6.77 -16.12
CA ILE A 102 -12.35 7.33 -17.05
C ILE A 102 -12.25 8.85 -17.04
#